data_AF-A0A2V5LQC0-F1
#
_entry.id   AF-A0A2V5LQC0-F1
#
_cell.length_a   1.000
_cell.length_b   1.000
_cell.length_c   1.000
_cell.angle_alpha   90.00
_cell.angle_beta   90.00
_cell.angle_gamma   90.00
#
_symmetry.space_group_name_H-M   'P 1'
#
loop_
_entity.id
_entity.type
_entity.pdbx_description
1 polymer ?
#
loop_
_entity_poly.entity_id
_entity_poly.type
_entity_poly.pdbx_seq_one_letter_code
_entity_poly.pdbx_strand_id
1 'polypeptide(L)' 'MTTIRIAAGLCFLAVALGAFGAHSLRSTLEQHGMSDVWNKAVLYHFVHAIALLVLALYGTINR' A
#
# COMPACT_ATOMS: atom_id res chain seq x y z
N MET A 1 -18.44 5.53 -6.76
CA MET A 1 -18.46 4.36 -5.85
C MET A 1 -17.41 3.31 -6.21
N THR A 2 -17.36 2.76 -7.43
CA THR A 2 -16.40 1.69 -7.79
C THR A 2 -14.93 2.08 -7.58
N THR A 3 -14.53 3.30 -7.94
CA THR A 3 -13.16 3.82 -7.76
C THR A 3 -12.74 3.90 -6.29
N ILE A 4 -13.65 4.31 -5.40
CA ILE A 4 -13.41 4.35 -3.95
C ILE A 4 -13.17 2.94 -3.40
N ARG A 5 -13.95 1.94 -3.86
CA ARG A 5 -13.79 0.54 -3.43
C ARG A 5 -12.42 -0.02 -3.85
N ILE A 6 -11.97 0.29 -5.05
CA ILE A 6 -10.65 -0.11 -5.55
C ILE A 6 -9.54 0.56 -4.71
N ALA A 7 -9.63 1.88 -4.48
CA ALA A 7 -8.66 2.60 -3.68
C ALA A 7 -8.59 2.07 -2.22
N ALA A 8 -9.74 1.78 -1.61
CA ALA A 8 -9.80 1.16 -0.28
C ALA A 8 -9.13 -0.22 -0.25
N GLY A 9 -9.33 -1.04 -1.29
CA GLY A 9 -8.64 -2.32 -1.44
C GLY A 9 -7.12 -2.18 -1.55
N LEU A 10 -6.64 -1.17 -2.29
CA LEU A 10 -5.21 -0.88 -2.41
C LEU A 10 -4.60 -0.41 -1.07
N CYS A 11 -5.32 0.42 -0.30
CA CYS A 11 -4.91 0.81 1.05
C CYS A 11 -4.82 -0.39 1.99
N PHE A 12 -5.80 -1.29 1.94
CA PHE A 12 -5.78 -2.53 2.73
C PHE A 12 -4.56 -3.40 2.37
N LEU A 13 -4.31 -3.60 1.07
CA LEU A 13 -3.15 -4.38 0.61
C LEU A 13 -1.83 -3.75 1.06
N ALA A 14 -1.72 -2.43 1.03
CA ALA A 14 -0.53 -1.72 1.50
C ALA A 14 -0.20 -2.05 2.96
N VAL A 15 -1.20 -1.99 3.84
CA VAL A 15 -1.04 -2.30 5.27
C VAL A 15 -0.76 -3.78 5.48
N ALA A 16 -1.50 -4.66 4.77
CA ALA A 16 -1.32 -6.11 4.89
C ALA A 16 0.09 -6.54 4.46
N LEU A 17 0.61 -6.01 3.35
CA LEU A 17 1.96 -6.29 2.87
C LEU A 17 3.03 -5.72 3.82
N GLY A 18 2.81 -4.53 4.39
CA GLY A 18 3.70 -3.97 5.41
C GLY A 18 3.80 -4.85 6.65
N ALA A 19 2.65 -5.25 7.21
CA ALA A 19 2.59 -6.12 8.39
C ALA A 19 3.19 -7.51 8.11
N PHE A 20 2.87 -8.10 6.95
CA PHE A 20 3.43 -9.38 6.53
C PHE A 20 4.96 -9.31 6.40
N GLY A 21 5.48 -8.24 5.81
CA GLY A 21 6.91 -7.96 5.70
C GLY A 21 7.63 -7.89 7.04
N ALA A 22 7.04 -7.15 7.98
CA ALA A 22 7.62 -6.92 9.30
C ALA A 22 7.58 -8.16 10.21
N HIS A 23 6.57 -9.02 10.05
CA HIS A 23 6.34 -10.14 10.96
C HIS A 23 6.81 -11.48 10.39
N SER A 24 6.28 -11.88 9.24
CA SER A 24 6.48 -13.23 8.68
C SER A 24 7.63 -13.29 7.69
N LEU A 25 7.89 -12.22 6.93
CA LEU A 25 8.90 -12.21 5.87
C LEU A 25 10.26 -11.63 6.33
N ARG A 26 10.36 -11.17 7.58
CA ARG A 26 11.53 -10.45 8.11
C ARG A 26 12.84 -11.22 7.93
N SER A 27 12.86 -12.52 8.28
CA SER A 27 14.06 -13.35 8.18
C SER A 27 14.53 -13.51 6.73
N THR A 28 13.62 -13.75 5.78
CA THR A 28 13.92 -13.85 4.35
C THR A 28 14.43 -12.52 3.78
N LEU A 29 13.83 -11.40 4.19
CA LEU A 29 14.27 -10.07 3.76
C LEU A 29 15.65 -9.70 4.31
N GLU A 30 15.96 -10.09 5.53
CA GLU A 30 17.29 -9.91 6.13
C GLU A 30 18.33 -10.80 5.45
N GLN A 31 18.01 -12.08 5.21
CA GLN A 31 18.89 -13.03 4.50
C GLN A 31 19.29 -12.55 3.11
N HIS A 32 18.37 -11.90 2.39
CA HIS A 32 18.64 -11.38 1.05
C HIS A 32 19.07 -9.91 1.02
N GLY A 33 19.23 -9.24 2.18
CA GLY A 33 19.56 -7.81 2.23
C GLY A 33 18.49 -6.90 1.60
N MET A 34 17.24 -7.37 1.51
CA MET A 34 16.13 -6.72 0.81
C MET A 34 15.22 -5.90 1.73
N SER A 35 15.57 -5.76 3.00
CA SER A 35 14.72 -5.08 3.99
C SER A 35 14.44 -3.61 3.64
N ASP A 36 15.45 -2.84 3.17
CA ASP A 36 15.24 -1.45 2.74
C ASP A 36 14.35 -1.37 1.50
N VAL A 37 14.58 -2.25 0.52
CA VAL A 37 13.82 -2.30 -0.73
C VAL A 37 12.35 -2.62 -0.46
N TRP A 38 12.08 -3.61 0.39
CA TRP A 38 10.72 -3.95 0.80
C TRP A 38 10.03 -2.78 1.49
N ASN A 39 10.72 -2.12 2.42
CA ASN A 39 10.15 -1.00 3.16
C ASN A 39 9.81 0.18 2.24
N LYS A 40 10.69 0.49 1.28
CA LYS A 40 10.41 1.50 0.24
C LYS A 40 9.27 1.09 -0.68
N ALA A 41 9.20 -0.17 -1.10
CA ALA A 41 8.12 -0.67 -1.96
C ALA A 41 6.75 -0.55 -1.27
N VAL A 42 6.66 -0.96 0.00
CA VAL A 42 5.43 -0.83 0.79
C VAL A 42 5.07 0.64 1.01
N LEU A 43 6.05 1.49 1.35
CA LEU A 43 5.83 2.93 1.53
C LEU A 43 5.30 3.57 0.25
N TYR A 44 5.93 3.30 -0.89
CA TYR A 44 5.48 3.82 -2.18
C TYR A 44 4.08 3.33 -2.50
N HIS A 45 3.80 2.04 -2.33
CA HIS A 45 2.47 1.50 -2.56
C HIS A 45 1.41 2.14 -1.65
N PHE A 46 1.73 2.39 -0.37
CA PHE A 46 0.86 3.09 0.58
C PHE A 46 0.57 4.54 0.16
N VAL A 47 1.60 5.29 -0.22
CA VAL A 47 1.46 6.67 -0.70
C VAL A 47 0.59 6.72 -1.95
N HIS A 48 0.81 5.82 -2.91
CA HIS A 48 -0.02 5.75 -4.13
C HIS A 48 -1.47 5.36 -3.80
N ALA A 49 -1.69 4.43 -2.88
CA ALA A 49 -3.04 4.04 -2.47
C ALA A 49 -3.82 5.22 -1.84
N ILE A 50 -3.16 6.02 -0.99
CA ILE A 50 -3.75 7.24 -0.43
C ILE A 50 -4.04 8.27 -1.52
N ALA A 51 -3.09 8.52 -2.43
CA ALA A 51 -3.28 9.46 -3.53
C ALA A 51 -4.48 9.05 -4.41
N LEU A 52 -4.61 7.76 -4.73
CA LEU A 52 -5.76 7.24 -5.48
C LEU A 52 -7.07 7.36 -4.70
N LEU A 53 -7.06 7.16 -3.38
CA LEU A 53 -8.25 7.37 -2.55
C LEU A 53 -8.70 8.84 -2.57
N VAL A 54 -7.76 9.78 -2.43
CA VAL A 54 -8.03 11.22 -2.52
C VAL A 54 -8.60 11.59 -3.89
N LEU A 55 -7.99 11.11 -4.98
CA LEU A 55 -8.49 11.35 -6.34
C LEU A 55 -9.87 10.74 -6.56
N ALA A 56 -10.13 9.54 -6.02
CA ALA A 56 -11.44 8.89 -6.11
C ALA A 56 -12.53 9.68 -5.36
N LEU A 57 -12.20 10.25 -4.20
CA LEU A 57 -13.09 11.12 -3.44
C LEU A 57 -13.35 12.43 -4.19
N TYR A 58 -12.29 13.11 -4.63
CA TYR A 58 -12.37 14.35 -5.40
C TYR A 58 -13.23 14.19 -6.66
N GLY A 59 -12.99 13.14 -7.46
CA GLY A 59 -13.77 12.86 -8.66
C GLY A 59 -15.21 12.40 -8.40
N THR A 60 -15.52 11.94 -7.19
CA THR A 60 -16.90 11.63 -6.77
C THR A 60 -17.65 12.89 -6.35
N ILE A 61 -16.97 13.85 -5.72
CA ILE A 61 -17.55 15.14 -5.30
C ILE A 61 -17.77 16.07 -6.49
N ASN A 62 -16.85 16.07 -7.46
CA ASN A 62 -16.87 16.98 -8.62
C ASN A 62 -17.58 16.40 -9.86
N ARG A 63 -18.55 15.52 -9.65
CA ARG A 63 -19.41 14.95 -10.70
C ARG A 63 -20.85 15.34 -10.41
#